data_AF-A0A2N4XG59-F1
#
_entry.id   AF-A0A2N4XG59-F1
#
_cell.length_a   1.000
_cell.length_b   1.000
_cell.length_c   1.000
_cell.angle_alpha   90.00
_cell.angle_beta   90.00
_cell.angle_gamma   90.00
#
_symmetry.space_group_name_H-M   'P 1'
#
loop_
_entity.id
_entity.type
_entity.pdbx_description
1 polymer ?
#
loop_
_entity_poly.entity_id
_entity_poly.type
_entity_poly.pdbx_seq_one_letter_code
_entity_poly.pdbx_strand_id
1 'polypeptide(L)'
;MKKLTLTTVICFTLACAQAQNNITTRLDSLFTCISQNGDFNGGILIAEKGKIVYQNGFGYADFTNKTLNTTDSRFNLASISKTFTSVAVLQLKEKKKLKLEDPFIKYFPDFPFPDITIRHMLSHTSGLPNLELYESTVATKHDTVIRNKSIIAILKSRNKSLYFTPGEKWSYCNTNYALLGLLVEKISKTPFSAYLQKNIFEVAKMPDTYLKMDKPDSDPKKVLSHRMVTWFDSQFKNADSIKTGSIYYCTYNCGGTYGDNNIISTTADMLNYDQALYSGKLLSQSSQDEAFALTKLNNGSTFYDTFGSEYTQLGKNSYGLGWEIYESEDLGNAVAHGGRLFGLSTFFYRNLSKNQTVIIYENLELEGHAFYDKIKAALDILNEKTPAKIQYKKSLARKFGSAIMQEGIDKAVATFNDMKTDSINYYLSEKEMNWLGYDLLHRAKQQQYALETFKINTFLFPKSFNVYDSYAEALNANGKREEAIIMYQKSIAMNPKNEEGKEKLKQILINKK
;
A
#
# COMPACT_ATOMS: atom_id res chain seq x y z
N MET A 1 8.90 61.77 -25.16
CA MET A 1 9.81 60.61 -25.22
C MET A 1 9.42 59.62 -24.12
N LYS A 2 9.14 58.38 -24.49
CA LYS A 2 8.84 57.25 -23.58
C LYS A 2 10.09 56.85 -22.80
N LYS A 3 9.93 56.48 -21.51
CA LYS A 3 10.55 55.33 -20.81
C LYS A 3 10.59 55.61 -19.31
N LEU A 4 9.74 54.94 -18.53
CA LEU A 4 10.10 54.39 -17.21
C LEU A 4 8.94 53.52 -16.70
N THR A 5 8.92 52.25 -17.10
CA THR A 5 8.09 51.21 -16.48
C THR A 5 8.69 49.85 -16.86
N LEU A 6 9.88 49.53 -16.33
CA LEU A 6 10.50 48.22 -16.55
C LEU A 6 11.36 47.70 -15.38
N THR A 7 11.38 48.36 -14.22
CA THR A 7 12.30 47.99 -13.12
C THR A 7 11.64 47.08 -12.07
N THR A 8 10.33 47.21 -11.83
CA THR A 8 9.62 46.42 -10.80
C THR A 8 9.38 44.97 -11.20
N VAL A 9 9.27 44.68 -12.50
CA VAL A 9 9.06 43.30 -13.01
C VAL A 9 10.35 42.47 -12.91
N ILE A 10 11.52 43.08 -13.11
CA ILE A 10 12.81 42.36 -13.16
C ILE A 10 13.25 41.88 -11.76
N CYS A 11 13.12 42.71 -10.72
CA CYS A 11 13.49 42.31 -9.35
C CYS A 11 12.56 41.22 -8.78
N PHE A 12 11.26 41.26 -9.07
CA PHE A 12 10.33 40.20 -8.65
C PHE A 12 10.61 38.88 -9.36
N THR A 13 10.97 38.90 -10.65
CA THR A 13 11.33 37.67 -11.39
C THR A 13 12.61 37.02 -10.89
N LEU A 14 13.62 37.81 -10.50
CA LEU A 14 14.89 37.30 -9.98
C LEU A 14 14.75 36.66 -8.59
N ALA A 15 13.97 37.28 -7.69
CA ALA A 15 13.71 36.73 -6.36
C ALA A 15 12.89 35.42 -6.43
N CYS A 16 11.87 35.37 -7.28
CA CYS A 16 11.08 34.14 -7.50
C CYS A 16 11.93 33.02 -8.12
N ALA A 17 12.83 33.33 -9.05
CA ALA A 17 13.73 32.34 -9.63
C ALA A 17 14.71 31.78 -8.59
N GLN A 18 15.25 32.61 -7.70
CA GLN A 18 16.15 32.17 -6.62
C GLN A 18 15.42 31.31 -5.57
N ALA A 19 14.20 31.70 -5.17
CA ALA A 19 13.38 30.91 -4.24
C ALA A 19 12.96 29.55 -4.83
N GLN A 20 12.54 29.52 -6.10
CA GLN A 20 12.20 28.28 -6.81
C GLN A 20 13.41 27.35 -6.97
N ASN A 21 14.58 27.92 -7.27
CA ASN A 21 15.85 27.17 -7.32
C ASN A 21 16.21 26.59 -5.94
N ASN A 22 15.88 27.28 -4.84
CA ASN A 22 16.08 26.79 -3.48
C ASN A 22 15.16 25.59 -3.14
N ILE A 23 13.85 25.68 -3.43
CA ILE A 23 12.90 24.57 -3.19
C ILE A 23 13.32 23.31 -3.95
N THR A 24 13.60 23.44 -5.25
CA THR A 24 14.01 22.32 -6.10
C THR A 24 15.29 21.65 -5.58
N THR A 25 16.29 22.44 -5.19
CA THR A 25 17.56 21.94 -4.63
C THR A 25 17.35 21.22 -3.29
N ARG A 26 16.47 21.74 -2.43
CA ARG A 26 16.14 21.11 -1.15
C ARG A 26 15.41 19.77 -1.33
N LEU A 27 14.48 19.70 -2.28
CA LEU A 27 13.80 18.45 -2.64
C LEU A 27 14.78 17.42 -3.21
N ASP A 28 15.67 17.85 -4.11
CA ASP A 28 16.67 16.97 -4.69
C ASP A 28 17.64 16.40 -3.64
N SER A 29 18.12 17.27 -2.73
CA SER A 29 18.97 16.87 -1.61
C SER A 29 18.26 15.87 -0.68
N LEU A 30 16.97 16.11 -0.38
CA LEU A 30 16.16 15.21 0.44
C LEU A 30 16.07 13.82 -0.20
N PHE A 31 15.59 13.72 -1.44
CA PHE A 31 15.36 12.41 -2.08
C PHE A 31 16.66 11.70 -2.47
N THR A 32 17.72 12.45 -2.81
CA THR A 32 19.05 11.87 -3.03
C THR A 32 19.59 11.23 -1.75
N CYS A 33 19.54 11.94 -0.61
CA CYS A 33 20.00 11.42 0.67
C CYS A 33 19.23 10.15 1.08
N ILE A 34 17.90 10.19 0.98
CA ILE A 34 17.04 9.06 1.33
C ILE A 34 17.30 7.86 0.41
N SER A 35 17.45 8.09 -0.90
CA SER A 35 17.76 7.02 -1.84
C SER A 35 19.14 6.41 -1.60
N GLN A 36 20.16 7.21 -1.35
CA GLN A 36 21.52 6.74 -1.03
C GLN A 36 21.57 5.89 0.25
N ASN A 37 20.69 6.16 1.21
CA ASN A 37 20.56 5.36 2.43
C ASN A 37 19.82 4.03 2.23
N GLY A 38 19.20 3.82 1.06
CA GLY A 38 18.40 2.66 0.72
C GLY A 38 16.92 2.78 1.10
N ASP A 39 16.48 3.98 1.48
CA ASP A 39 15.15 4.24 2.04
C ASP A 39 14.13 4.77 1.00
N PHE A 40 14.56 4.88 -0.26
CA PHE A 40 13.72 5.21 -1.40
C PHE A 40 14.25 4.62 -2.69
N ASN A 41 13.37 3.94 -3.44
CA ASN A 41 13.63 3.38 -4.75
C ASN A 41 12.34 3.45 -5.57
N GLY A 42 12.30 4.33 -6.57
CA GLY A 42 11.11 4.55 -7.38
C GLY A 42 11.08 5.92 -8.03
N GLY A 43 9.89 6.47 -8.25
CA GLY A 43 9.68 7.75 -8.94
C GLY A 43 8.93 8.76 -8.07
N ILE A 44 9.26 10.04 -8.22
CA ILE A 44 8.61 11.15 -7.52
C ILE A 44 8.31 12.28 -8.50
N LEU A 45 7.14 12.90 -8.36
CA LEU A 45 6.78 14.17 -8.98
C LEU A 45 6.09 15.06 -7.94
N ILE A 46 6.52 16.31 -7.87
CA ILE A 46 5.92 17.36 -7.05
C ILE A 46 5.58 18.52 -7.96
N ALA A 47 4.33 18.98 -7.89
CA ALA A 47 3.83 20.10 -8.66
C ALA A 47 3.08 21.11 -7.78
N GLU A 48 3.10 22.36 -8.20
CA GLU A 48 2.27 23.43 -7.63
C GLU A 48 1.60 24.20 -8.78
N LYS A 49 0.28 24.41 -8.66
CA LYS A 49 -0.55 25.09 -9.67
C LYS A 49 -0.38 24.48 -11.06
N GLY A 50 -0.31 23.14 -11.11
CA GLY A 50 -0.13 22.36 -12.34
C GLY A 50 1.25 22.44 -12.97
N LYS A 51 2.22 23.13 -12.37
CA LYS A 51 3.60 23.20 -12.84
C LYS A 51 4.48 22.27 -12.03
N ILE A 52 5.29 21.47 -12.73
CA ILE A 52 6.27 20.58 -12.10
C ILE A 52 7.31 21.46 -11.39
N VAL A 53 7.46 21.23 -10.08
CA VAL A 53 8.50 21.84 -9.23
C VAL A 53 9.70 20.90 -9.13
N TYR A 54 9.44 19.60 -9.00
CA TYR A 54 10.48 18.56 -8.92
C TYR A 54 9.97 17.26 -9.54
N GLN A 55 10.83 16.55 -10.28
CA GLN A 55 10.52 15.23 -10.82
C GLN A 55 11.82 14.45 -11.00
N ASN A 56 11.88 13.23 -10.48
CA ASN A 56 13.07 12.38 -10.64
C ASN A 56 12.74 10.88 -10.44
N GLY A 57 13.66 10.02 -10.88
CA GLY A 57 13.67 8.58 -10.65
C GLY A 57 14.91 8.15 -9.86
N PHE A 58 14.75 7.19 -8.95
CA PHE A 58 15.78 6.78 -7.99
C PHE A 58 15.89 5.26 -7.90
N GLY A 59 17.13 4.77 -7.84
CA GLY A 59 17.45 3.35 -7.73
C GLY A 59 17.05 2.54 -8.97
N TYR A 60 16.63 1.29 -8.78
CA TYR A 60 16.42 0.34 -9.87
C TYR A 60 14.94 0.02 -10.11
N ALA A 61 14.52 0.09 -11.37
CA ALA A 61 13.27 -0.46 -11.87
C ALA A 61 13.28 -2.00 -11.91
N ASP A 62 14.46 -2.58 -12.14
CA ASP A 62 14.75 -4.01 -12.10
C ASP A 62 16.10 -4.24 -11.40
N PHE A 63 16.07 -4.86 -10.21
CA PHE A 63 17.28 -5.15 -9.43
C PHE A 63 18.17 -6.21 -10.07
N THR A 64 17.59 -7.16 -10.80
CA THR A 64 18.33 -8.26 -11.44
C THR A 64 19.15 -7.72 -12.60
N ASN A 65 18.51 -6.93 -13.48
CA ASN A 65 19.15 -6.36 -14.66
C ASN A 65 19.80 -5.00 -14.41
N LYS A 66 19.72 -4.48 -13.17
CA LYS A 66 20.19 -3.14 -12.78
C LYS A 66 19.64 -2.02 -13.68
N THR A 67 18.41 -2.18 -14.16
CA THR A 67 17.72 -1.14 -14.94
C THR A 67 17.31 -0.02 -14.01
N LEU A 68 17.69 1.23 -14.31
CA LEU A 68 17.41 2.38 -13.44
C LEU A 68 15.95 2.82 -13.53
N ASN A 69 15.41 3.28 -12.40
CA ASN A 69 14.20 4.09 -12.43
C ASN A 69 14.51 5.45 -13.06
N THR A 70 13.57 5.95 -13.84
CA THR A 70 13.62 7.23 -14.55
C THR A 70 12.26 7.92 -14.44
N THR A 71 12.16 9.16 -14.93
CA THR A 71 10.88 9.89 -15.02
C THR A 71 9.85 9.20 -15.91
N ASP A 72 10.30 8.32 -16.81
CA ASP A 72 9.48 7.56 -17.76
C ASP A 72 9.07 6.18 -17.25
N SER A 73 9.53 5.81 -16.05
CA SER A 73 9.24 4.50 -15.46
C SER A 73 7.76 4.33 -15.17
N ARG A 74 7.21 3.19 -15.60
CA ARG A 74 5.78 2.88 -15.54
C ARG A 74 5.50 1.91 -14.40
N PHE A 75 4.74 2.36 -13.41
CA PHE A 75 4.43 1.61 -12.19
C PHE A 75 3.00 1.09 -12.23
N ASN A 76 2.76 -0.06 -11.62
CA ASN A 76 1.39 -0.46 -11.25
C ASN A 76 0.91 0.48 -10.15
N LEU A 77 -0.17 1.20 -10.42
CA LEU A 77 -0.78 2.16 -9.52
C LEU A 77 -1.49 1.50 -8.33
N ALA A 78 -1.61 0.17 -8.34
CA ALA A 78 -2.34 -0.59 -7.32
C ALA A 78 -3.70 0.08 -7.06
N SER A 79 -4.04 0.38 -5.81
CA SER A 79 -5.34 0.95 -5.45
C SER A 79 -5.59 2.39 -5.89
N ILE A 80 -4.60 3.16 -6.36
CA ILE A 80 -4.87 4.46 -7.03
C ILE A 80 -5.80 4.24 -8.24
N SER A 81 -5.77 3.04 -8.84
CA SER A 81 -6.68 2.62 -9.93
C SER A 81 -8.16 2.82 -9.59
N LYS A 82 -8.54 2.79 -8.31
CA LYS A 82 -9.90 3.01 -7.85
C LYS A 82 -10.41 4.42 -8.15
N THR A 83 -9.53 5.42 -8.16
CA THR A 83 -9.89 6.81 -8.52
C THR A 83 -10.39 6.88 -9.96
N PHE A 84 -9.77 6.15 -10.89
CA PHE A 84 -10.20 6.05 -12.29
C PHE A 84 -11.55 5.36 -12.43
N THR A 85 -11.76 4.28 -11.69
CA THR A 85 -13.05 3.57 -11.65
C THR A 85 -14.15 4.46 -11.10
N SER A 86 -13.88 5.23 -10.05
CA SER A 86 -14.81 6.23 -9.51
C SER A 86 -15.17 7.28 -10.57
N VAL A 87 -14.18 7.86 -11.25
CA VAL A 87 -14.40 8.79 -12.37
C VAL A 87 -15.27 8.16 -13.45
N ALA A 88 -15.00 6.91 -13.86
CA ALA A 88 -15.79 6.23 -14.88
C ALA A 88 -17.26 6.05 -14.46
N VAL A 89 -17.52 5.65 -13.21
CA VAL A 89 -18.88 5.50 -12.66
C VAL A 89 -19.58 6.85 -12.58
N LEU A 90 -18.90 7.91 -12.14
CA LEU A 90 -19.45 9.25 -12.05
C LEU A 90 -19.72 9.87 -13.44
N GLN A 91 -18.88 9.61 -14.45
CA GLN A 91 -19.18 9.99 -15.83
C GLN A 91 -20.46 9.32 -16.35
N LEU A 92 -20.71 8.06 -15.99
CA LEU A 92 -21.96 7.36 -16.34
C LEU A 92 -23.16 7.96 -15.60
N LYS A 93 -22.99 8.39 -14.34
CA LYS A 93 -23.98 9.15 -13.58
C LYS A 93 -24.31 10.49 -14.26
N GLU A 94 -23.30 11.26 -14.64
CA GLU A 94 -23.48 12.55 -15.34
C GLU A 94 -24.24 12.37 -16.66
N LYS A 95 -23.96 11.28 -17.38
CA LYS A 95 -24.69 10.87 -18.60
C LYS A 95 -26.08 10.28 -18.30
N LYS A 96 -26.55 10.33 -17.06
CA LYS A 96 -27.83 9.79 -16.57
C LYS A 96 -28.04 8.31 -16.88
N LYS A 97 -26.96 7.54 -17.03
CA LYS A 97 -27.00 6.09 -17.31
C LYS A 97 -27.18 5.25 -16.05
N LEU A 98 -26.88 5.82 -14.88
CA LEU A 98 -27.10 5.23 -13.57
C LEU A 98 -27.40 6.31 -12.52
N LYS A 99 -27.94 5.90 -11.38
CA LYS A 99 -27.94 6.66 -10.13
C LYS A 99 -27.05 5.93 -9.13
N LEU A 100 -26.37 6.64 -8.22
CA LEU A 100 -25.52 5.99 -7.23
C LEU A 100 -26.34 5.20 -6.21
N GLU A 101 -27.59 5.58 -6.02
CA GLU A 101 -28.58 4.93 -5.17
C GLU A 101 -29.25 3.73 -5.84
N ASP A 102 -28.97 3.48 -7.13
CA ASP A 102 -29.45 2.25 -7.75
C ASP A 102 -28.83 1.03 -7.05
N PRO A 103 -29.65 0.00 -6.71
CA PRO A 103 -29.12 -1.24 -6.19
C PRO A 103 -28.34 -1.95 -7.30
N PHE A 104 -27.20 -2.55 -6.97
CA PHE A 104 -26.31 -3.19 -7.94
C PHE A 104 -27.02 -4.33 -8.71
N ILE A 105 -27.93 -5.04 -8.02
CA ILE A 105 -28.75 -6.11 -8.59
C ILE A 105 -29.59 -5.65 -9.80
N LYS A 106 -29.92 -4.36 -9.90
CA LYS A 106 -30.60 -3.78 -11.07
C LYS A 106 -29.83 -4.04 -12.38
N TYR A 107 -28.50 -4.03 -12.31
CA TYR A 107 -27.63 -4.24 -13.47
C TYR A 107 -27.16 -5.69 -13.61
N PHE A 108 -27.15 -6.43 -12.50
CA PHE A 108 -26.74 -7.83 -12.42
C PHE A 108 -27.77 -8.63 -11.59
N PRO A 109 -28.85 -9.14 -12.21
CA PRO A 109 -29.94 -9.82 -11.50
C PRO A 109 -29.52 -11.04 -10.67
N ASP A 110 -28.40 -11.66 -11.03
CA ASP A 110 -27.81 -12.79 -10.30
C ASP A 110 -27.03 -12.40 -9.04
N PHE A 111 -26.84 -11.10 -8.78
CA PHE A 111 -26.09 -10.63 -7.62
C PHE A 111 -26.85 -10.95 -6.32
N PRO A 112 -26.22 -11.63 -5.33
CA PRO A 112 -26.95 -12.22 -4.21
C PRO A 112 -27.36 -11.24 -3.10
N PHE A 113 -27.03 -9.94 -3.22
CA PHE A 113 -27.27 -8.95 -2.16
C PHE A 113 -28.07 -7.75 -2.71
N PRO A 114 -29.41 -7.74 -2.56
CA PRO A 114 -30.26 -6.75 -3.22
C PRO A 114 -30.08 -5.32 -2.68
N ASP A 115 -29.66 -5.16 -1.43
CA ASP A 115 -29.62 -3.85 -0.73
C ASP A 115 -28.31 -3.08 -0.96
N ILE A 116 -27.32 -3.67 -1.63
CA ILE A 116 -26.06 -2.97 -1.94
C ILE A 116 -26.29 -2.03 -3.12
N THR A 117 -26.07 -0.74 -2.90
CA THR A 117 -26.10 0.30 -3.94
C THR A 117 -24.71 0.53 -4.54
N ILE A 118 -24.67 1.21 -5.68
CA ILE A 118 -23.40 1.65 -6.29
C ILE A 118 -22.63 2.59 -5.35
N ARG A 119 -23.34 3.46 -4.60
CA ARG A 119 -22.75 4.32 -3.58
C ARG A 119 -22.05 3.50 -2.50
N HIS A 120 -22.70 2.46 -1.96
CA HIS A 120 -22.09 1.59 -0.95
C HIS A 120 -20.78 0.95 -1.42
N MET A 121 -20.69 0.59 -2.71
CA MET A 121 -19.46 0.05 -3.28
C MET A 121 -18.35 1.11 -3.40
N LEU A 122 -18.69 2.30 -3.91
CA LEU A 122 -17.72 3.40 -4.06
C LEU A 122 -17.16 3.87 -2.71
N SER A 123 -17.99 3.90 -1.66
CA SER A 123 -17.62 4.39 -0.33
C SER A 123 -17.13 3.30 0.64
N HIS A 124 -16.97 2.05 0.19
CA HIS A 124 -16.60 0.91 1.04
C HIS A 124 -17.53 0.64 2.24
N THR A 125 -18.84 0.82 2.05
CA THR A 125 -19.86 0.55 3.07
C THR A 125 -20.77 -0.62 2.68
N SER A 126 -20.33 -1.51 1.81
CA SER A 126 -21.16 -2.61 1.27
C SER A 126 -21.31 -3.83 2.18
N GLY A 127 -20.35 -4.09 3.07
CA GLY A 127 -20.30 -5.32 3.87
C GLY A 127 -19.83 -6.56 3.08
N LEU A 128 -19.37 -6.40 1.83
CA LEU A 128 -18.88 -7.50 1.01
C LEU A 128 -17.55 -8.09 1.52
N PRO A 129 -17.31 -9.40 1.32
CA PRO A 129 -16.00 -9.99 1.54
C PRO A 129 -14.95 -9.41 0.59
N ASN A 130 -13.75 -9.19 1.11
CA ASN A 130 -12.63 -8.62 0.35
C ASN A 130 -11.85 -9.76 -0.34
N LEU A 131 -10.52 -9.71 -0.35
CA LEU A 131 -9.70 -10.68 -1.06
C LEU A 131 -9.83 -12.09 -0.48
N GLU A 132 -10.19 -12.27 0.79
CA GLU A 132 -10.44 -13.59 1.40
C GLU A 132 -11.59 -14.34 0.73
N LEU A 133 -12.42 -13.66 -0.08
CA LEU A 133 -13.46 -14.27 -0.91
C LEU A 133 -12.92 -15.40 -1.80
N TYR A 134 -11.69 -15.29 -2.31
CA TYR A 134 -11.17 -16.21 -3.31
C TYR A 134 -10.33 -17.36 -2.70
N GLU A 135 -10.11 -17.38 -1.39
CA GLU A 135 -9.19 -18.34 -0.74
C GLU A 135 -9.61 -19.78 -0.99
N SER A 136 -10.90 -20.08 -0.83
CA SER A 136 -11.44 -21.42 -1.11
C SER A 136 -11.27 -21.84 -2.57
N THR A 137 -11.44 -20.90 -3.50
CA THR A 137 -11.29 -21.16 -4.94
C THR A 137 -9.83 -21.50 -5.25
N VAL A 138 -8.89 -20.71 -4.74
CA VAL A 138 -7.45 -20.92 -4.97
C VAL A 138 -6.93 -22.14 -4.22
N ALA A 139 -7.45 -22.44 -3.02
CA ALA A 139 -7.07 -23.64 -2.26
C ALA A 139 -7.37 -24.94 -3.01
N THR A 140 -8.45 -24.97 -3.83
CA THR A 140 -8.78 -26.14 -4.66
C THR A 140 -8.01 -26.17 -5.98
N LYS A 141 -7.68 -25.01 -6.54
CA LYS A 141 -6.99 -24.85 -7.82
C LYS A 141 -5.97 -23.73 -7.71
N HIS A 142 -4.77 -24.09 -7.25
CA HIS A 142 -3.71 -23.15 -6.86
C HIS A 142 -3.30 -22.18 -7.96
N ASP A 143 -3.39 -22.58 -9.24
CA ASP A 143 -3.02 -21.73 -10.38
C ASP A 143 -4.21 -20.96 -11.00
N THR A 144 -5.32 -20.81 -10.27
CA THR A 144 -6.48 -20.04 -10.75
C THR A 144 -6.21 -18.55 -10.71
N VAL A 145 -6.34 -17.87 -11.85
CA VAL A 145 -6.38 -16.40 -11.91
C VAL A 145 -7.84 -15.93 -11.83
N ILE A 146 -8.15 -15.19 -10.79
CA ILE A 146 -9.44 -14.55 -10.56
C ILE A 146 -9.63 -13.42 -11.55
N ARG A 147 -10.80 -13.41 -12.20
CA ARG A 147 -11.23 -12.35 -13.12
C ARG A 147 -12.59 -11.84 -12.71
N ASN A 148 -12.87 -10.57 -12.99
CA ASN A 148 -14.08 -9.90 -12.53
C ASN A 148 -15.36 -10.70 -12.82
N LYS A 149 -15.49 -11.26 -14.04
CA LYS A 149 -16.67 -12.05 -14.47
C LYS A 149 -16.99 -13.26 -13.57
N SER A 150 -16.02 -13.78 -12.82
CA SER A 150 -16.23 -14.89 -11.89
C SER A 150 -16.75 -14.46 -10.51
N ILE A 151 -16.61 -13.20 -10.12
CA ILE A 151 -16.84 -12.72 -8.75
C ILE A 151 -18.27 -12.97 -8.29
N ILE A 152 -19.27 -12.68 -9.13
CA ILE A 152 -20.69 -12.88 -8.76
C ILE A 152 -20.97 -14.37 -8.50
N ALA A 153 -20.44 -15.27 -9.33
CA ALA A 153 -20.60 -16.70 -9.12
C ALA A 153 -19.91 -17.17 -7.82
N ILE A 154 -18.71 -16.64 -7.52
CA ILE A 154 -17.99 -16.95 -6.29
C ILE A 154 -18.78 -16.45 -5.06
N LEU A 155 -19.33 -15.23 -5.11
CA LEU A 155 -20.19 -14.69 -4.05
C LEU A 155 -21.42 -15.56 -3.79
N LYS A 156 -22.09 -16.04 -4.85
CA LYS A 156 -23.22 -16.99 -4.73
C LYS A 156 -22.77 -18.30 -4.09
N SER A 157 -21.65 -18.86 -4.54
CA SER A 157 -21.12 -20.14 -4.05
C SER A 157 -20.68 -20.10 -2.58
N ARG A 158 -20.22 -18.93 -2.11
CA ARG A 158 -19.84 -18.71 -0.71
C ARG A 158 -21.02 -18.95 0.23
N ASN A 159 -22.25 -18.66 -0.21
CA ASN A 159 -23.50 -18.82 0.55
C ASN A 159 -23.40 -18.32 2.00
N LYS A 160 -22.82 -17.12 2.18
CA LYS A 160 -22.67 -16.44 3.47
C LYS A 160 -23.22 -15.02 3.39
N SER A 161 -23.76 -14.57 4.50
CA SER A 161 -24.20 -13.18 4.68
C SER A 161 -23.05 -12.17 4.53
N LEU A 162 -23.44 -10.91 4.35
CA LEU A 162 -22.54 -9.76 4.47
C LEU A 162 -21.94 -9.69 5.88
N TYR A 163 -20.78 -9.07 6.02
CA TYR A 163 -20.17 -8.86 7.33
C TYR A 163 -20.90 -7.83 8.20
N PHE A 164 -21.64 -6.94 7.56
CA PHE A 164 -22.50 -5.93 8.19
C PHE A 164 -23.54 -5.45 7.18
N THR A 165 -24.58 -4.77 7.68
CA THR A 165 -25.64 -4.22 6.82
C THR A 165 -25.07 -3.10 5.94
N PRO A 166 -25.41 -3.00 4.65
CA PRO A 166 -24.90 -1.92 3.81
C PRO A 166 -25.15 -0.52 4.42
N GLY A 167 -24.09 0.29 4.53
CA GLY A 167 -24.10 1.60 5.17
C GLY A 167 -23.86 1.60 6.70
N GLU A 168 -23.86 0.45 7.37
CA GLU A 168 -23.70 0.36 8.83
C GLU A 168 -22.28 0.71 9.28
N LYS A 169 -21.28 0.22 8.55
CA LYS A 169 -19.85 0.39 8.85
C LYS A 169 -19.08 0.70 7.58
N TRP A 170 -17.86 1.17 7.75
CA TRP A 170 -16.88 1.28 6.68
C TRP A 170 -15.87 0.13 6.79
N SER A 171 -15.59 -0.53 5.68
CA SER A 171 -14.54 -1.55 5.60
C SER A 171 -14.01 -1.65 4.17
N TYR A 172 -12.74 -1.29 3.98
CA TYR A 172 -12.07 -1.30 2.69
C TYR A 172 -12.23 -2.66 1.98
N CYS A 173 -12.75 -2.63 0.75
CA CYS A 173 -13.06 -3.86 0.02
C CYS A 173 -12.73 -3.75 -1.47
N ASN A 174 -11.78 -4.56 -1.95
CA ASN A 174 -11.39 -4.59 -3.36
C ASN A 174 -12.49 -5.18 -4.25
N THR A 175 -13.27 -6.13 -3.72
CA THR A 175 -14.40 -6.75 -4.43
C THR A 175 -15.42 -5.71 -4.90
N ASN A 176 -15.64 -4.63 -4.12
CA ASN A 176 -16.48 -3.50 -4.54
C ASN A 176 -16.04 -2.94 -5.89
N TYR A 177 -14.75 -2.60 -6.00
CA TYR A 177 -14.21 -1.92 -7.17
C TYR A 177 -14.03 -2.84 -8.37
N ALA A 178 -13.80 -4.13 -8.13
CA ALA A 178 -13.82 -5.13 -9.19
C ALA A 178 -15.23 -5.27 -9.80
N LEU A 179 -16.27 -5.27 -8.97
CA LEU A 179 -17.66 -5.24 -9.43
C LEU A 179 -18.04 -3.92 -10.13
N LEU A 180 -17.52 -2.78 -9.67
CA LEU A 180 -17.70 -1.49 -10.34
C LEU A 180 -17.03 -1.45 -11.73
N GLY A 181 -15.88 -2.12 -11.90
CA GLY A 181 -15.28 -2.33 -13.22
C GLY A 181 -16.24 -3.05 -14.19
N LEU A 182 -16.90 -4.12 -13.74
CA LEU A 182 -17.92 -4.81 -14.54
C LEU A 182 -19.14 -3.93 -14.82
N LEU A 183 -19.55 -3.11 -13.85
CA LEU A 183 -20.68 -2.21 -14.01
C LEU A 183 -20.43 -1.21 -15.14
N VAL A 184 -19.23 -0.64 -15.19
CA VAL A 184 -18.81 0.25 -16.29
C VAL A 184 -18.93 -0.47 -17.63
N GLU A 185 -18.44 -1.69 -17.75
CA GLU A 185 -18.57 -2.49 -18.99
C GLU A 185 -20.03 -2.77 -19.35
N LYS A 186 -20.83 -3.18 -18.36
CA LYS A 186 -22.23 -3.53 -18.53
C LYS A 186 -23.05 -2.36 -19.08
N ILE A 187 -22.83 -1.16 -18.53
CA ILE A 187 -23.58 0.04 -18.89
C ILE A 187 -23.06 0.67 -20.18
N SER A 188 -21.74 0.76 -20.34
CA SER A 188 -21.11 1.37 -21.51
C SER A 188 -21.16 0.48 -22.76
N LYS A 189 -21.31 -0.84 -22.57
CA LYS A 189 -21.18 -1.87 -23.62
C LYS A 189 -19.80 -1.88 -24.28
N THR A 190 -18.78 -1.40 -23.59
CA THR A 190 -17.37 -1.44 -24.04
C THR A 190 -16.51 -2.12 -22.99
N PRO A 191 -15.42 -2.81 -23.37
CA PRO A 191 -14.44 -3.31 -22.40
C PRO A 191 -13.96 -2.20 -21.46
N PHE A 192 -13.63 -2.54 -20.21
CA PHE A 192 -13.28 -1.55 -19.19
C PHE A 192 -12.07 -0.73 -19.61
N SER A 193 -11.02 -1.39 -20.13
CA SER A 193 -9.84 -0.71 -20.65
C SER A 193 -10.15 0.25 -21.79
N ALA A 194 -11.01 -0.14 -22.73
CA ALA A 194 -11.44 0.72 -23.83
C ALA A 194 -12.24 1.95 -23.32
N TYR A 195 -13.05 1.78 -22.27
CA TYR A 195 -13.74 2.91 -21.65
C TYR A 195 -12.75 3.89 -21.02
N LEU A 196 -11.79 3.39 -20.23
CA LEU A 196 -10.76 4.22 -19.59
C LEU A 196 -9.90 4.95 -20.63
N GLN A 197 -9.43 4.23 -21.65
CA GLN A 197 -8.62 4.78 -22.74
C GLN A 197 -9.30 6.00 -23.37
N LYS A 198 -10.55 5.83 -23.83
CA LYS A 198 -11.29 6.86 -24.56
C LYS A 198 -11.78 8.01 -23.68
N ASN A 199 -12.32 7.71 -22.50
CA ASN A 199 -13.05 8.70 -21.69
C ASN A 199 -12.18 9.34 -20.60
N ILE A 200 -10.99 8.79 -20.32
CA ILE A 200 -10.12 9.28 -19.26
C ILE A 200 -8.70 9.50 -19.78
N PHE A 201 -8.01 8.47 -20.26
CA PHE A 201 -6.58 8.59 -20.60
C PHE A 201 -6.35 9.56 -21.77
N GLU A 202 -7.11 9.45 -22.86
CA GLU A 202 -7.01 10.38 -24.00
C GLU A 202 -7.45 11.80 -23.63
N VAL A 203 -8.52 11.94 -22.85
CA VAL A 203 -9.05 13.24 -22.40
C VAL A 203 -8.05 13.96 -21.50
N ALA A 204 -7.42 13.22 -20.59
CA ALA A 204 -6.40 13.73 -19.69
C ALA A 204 -5.02 13.87 -20.35
N LYS A 205 -4.81 13.27 -21.53
CA LYS A 205 -3.51 13.19 -22.23
C LYS A 205 -2.48 12.35 -21.48
N MET A 206 -2.83 11.09 -21.24
CA MET A 206 -2.03 10.10 -20.52
C MET A 206 -1.56 8.98 -21.46
N PRO A 207 -0.59 9.23 -22.37
CA PRO A 207 -0.19 8.26 -23.40
C PRO A 207 0.54 7.02 -22.87
N ASP A 208 1.07 7.09 -21.65
CA ASP A 208 1.85 6.03 -21.02
C ASP A 208 1.02 5.24 -19.98
N THR A 209 -0.30 5.45 -19.98
CA THR A 209 -1.23 4.83 -19.04
C THR A 209 -2.10 3.77 -19.71
N TYR A 210 -2.20 2.60 -19.09
CA TYR A 210 -2.94 1.46 -19.64
C TYR A 210 -3.33 0.46 -18.54
N LEU A 211 -4.27 -0.45 -18.81
CA LEU A 211 -4.55 -1.56 -17.91
C LEU A 211 -3.50 -2.65 -18.13
N LYS A 212 -2.88 -3.19 -17.06
CA LYS A 212 -1.77 -4.17 -17.11
C LYS A 212 -2.03 -5.32 -18.10
N MET A 213 -3.29 -5.72 -18.29
CA MET A 213 -3.72 -6.86 -19.10
C MET A 213 -3.66 -6.58 -20.61
N ASP A 214 -3.64 -5.31 -21.02
CA ASP A 214 -3.67 -4.91 -22.44
C ASP A 214 -2.27 -4.91 -23.07
N LYS A 215 -1.21 -5.01 -22.27
CA LYS A 215 0.18 -5.03 -22.76
C LYS A 215 0.92 -6.25 -22.23
N PRO A 216 1.85 -6.82 -23.03
CA PRO A 216 2.70 -7.91 -22.57
C PRO A 216 3.64 -7.42 -21.46
N ASP A 217 4.13 -8.37 -20.65
CA ASP A 217 5.09 -8.08 -19.57
C ASP A 217 6.45 -7.58 -20.09
N SER A 218 6.70 -7.63 -21.40
CA SER A 218 7.96 -7.21 -22.05
C SER A 218 8.11 -5.69 -22.26
N ASP A 219 7.27 -4.87 -21.64
CA ASP A 219 7.43 -3.40 -21.68
C ASP A 219 8.73 -3.00 -20.95
N PRO A 220 9.76 -2.49 -21.65
CA PRO A 220 11.06 -2.20 -21.05
C PRO A 220 11.03 -1.02 -20.07
N LYS A 221 9.96 -0.20 -20.09
CA LYS A 221 9.77 0.90 -19.13
C LYS A 221 8.92 0.47 -17.92
N LYS A 222 8.37 -0.75 -17.92
CA LYS A 222 7.57 -1.25 -16.81
C LYS A 222 8.48 -1.62 -15.65
N VAL A 223 8.14 -1.10 -14.49
CA VAL A 223 8.86 -1.36 -13.24
C VAL A 223 8.42 -2.69 -12.65
N LEU A 224 9.39 -3.47 -12.17
CA LEU A 224 9.12 -4.69 -11.42
C LEU A 224 9.00 -4.36 -9.92
N SER A 225 8.02 -4.96 -9.25
CA SER A 225 7.86 -4.89 -7.80
C SER A 225 8.86 -5.81 -7.11
N HIS A 226 9.51 -5.34 -6.06
CA HIS A 226 10.55 -6.12 -5.39
C HIS A 226 10.41 -6.14 -3.87
N ARG A 227 10.76 -7.28 -3.28
CA ARG A 227 10.79 -7.44 -1.82
C ARG A 227 11.83 -8.44 -1.38
N MET A 228 12.24 -8.34 -0.13
CA MET A 228 12.88 -9.44 0.57
C MET A 228 11.78 -10.43 1.00
N VAL A 229 12.02 -11.73 0.78
CA VAL A 229 11.01 -12.76 1.02
C VAL A 229 10.99 -13.18 2.47
N THR A 230 12.18 -13.30 3.06
CA THR A 230 12.38 -13.70 4.45
C THR A 230 13.16 -12.65 5.23
N TRP A 231 13.07 -12.71 6.56
CA TRP A 231 13.79 -11.81 7.47
C TRP A 231 15.30 -11.98 7.47
N PHE A 232 15.84 -13.02 6.84
CA PHE A 232 17.29 -13.23 6.70
C PHE A 232 17.80 -12.99 5.27
N ASP A 233 16.91 -12.68 4.31
CA ASP A 233 17.34 -12.32 2.96
C ASP A 233 18.08 -10.98 2.96
N SER A 234 19.16 -10.91 2.18
CA SER A 234 19.92 -9.68 1.92
C SER A 234 19.70 -9.10 0.52
N GLN A 235 18.93 -9.80 -0.32
CA GLN A 235 18.67 -9.44 -1.71
C GLN A 235 17.18 -9.34 -1.99
N PHE A 236 16.83 -8.37 -2.81
CA PHE A 236 15.49 -8.19 -3.32
C PHE A 236 15.18 -9.19 -4.44
N LYS A 237 13.95 -9.72 -4.44
CA LYS A 237 13.42 -10.58 -5.50
C LYS A 237 12.19 -9.95 -6.13
N ASN A 238 11.99 -10.17 -7.42
CA ASN A 238 10.75 -9.79 -8.11
C ASN A 238 9.55 -10.47 -7.43
N ALA A 239 8.60 -9.68 -6.96
CA ALA A 239 7.42 -10.16 -6.24
C ALA A 239 6.55 -11.10 -7.08
N ASP A 240 6.41 -10.82 -8.39
CA ASP A 240 5.62 -11.62 -9.32
C ASP A 240 6.26 -13.01 -9.57
N SER A 241 7.55 -13.20 -9.22
CA SER A 241 8.24 -14.49 -9.34
C SER A 241 8.05 -15.41 -8.12
N ILE A 242 7.47 -14.90 -7.03
CA ILE A 242 7.34 -15.63 -5.76
C ILE A 242 6.06 -16.48 -5.76
N LYS A 243 6.22 -17.81 -5.75
CA LYS A 243 5.13 -18.78 -5.91
C LYS A 243 4.52 -19.33 -4.60
N THR A 244 4.69 -18.64 -3.48
CA THR A 244 4.30 -19.16 -2.16
C THR A 244 3.51 -18.17 -1.33
N GLY A 245 2.51 -18.68 -0.60
CA GLY A 245 1.79 -17.95 0.44
C GLY A 245 0.96 -16.78 -0.09
N SER A 246 0.74 -15.78 0.78
CA SER A 246 -0.05 -14.58 0.46
C SER A 246 0.50 -13.78 -0.73
N ILE A 247 1.81 -13.87 -1.00
CA ILE A 247 2.43 -13.16 -2.13
C ILE A 247 1.87 -13.67 -3.45
N TYR A 248 1.91 -14.98 -3.67
CA TYR A 248 1.38 -15.59 -4.89
C TYR A 248 -0.12 -15.35 -5.00
N TYR A 249 -0.84 -15.45 -3.88
CA TYR A 249 -2.27 -15.15 -3.83
C TYR A 249 -2.60 -13.74 -4.34
N CYS A 250 -1.95 -12.72 -3.80
CA CYS A 250 -2.25 -11.33 -4.18
C CYS A 250 -1.69 -10.93 -5.55
N THR A 251 -0.52 -11.45 -5.95
CA THR A 251 0.15 -11.02 -7.19
C THR A 251 -0.30 -11.82 -8.42
N TYR A 252 -0.44 -13.14 -8.27
CA TYR A 252 -0.81 -14.05 -9.36
C TYR A 252 -2.31 -14.33 -9.36
N ASN A 253 -2.86 -14.89 -8.27
CA ASN A 253 -4.27 -15.32 -8.27
C ASN A 253 -5.22 -14.13 -8.39
N CYS A 254 -5.00 -13.06 -7.65
CA CYS A 254 -5.77 -11.81 -7.76
C CYS A 254 -5.28 -10.89 -8.90
N GLY A 255 -4.20 -11.25 -9.61
CA GLY A 255 -3.58 -10.41 -10.63
C GLY A 255 -4.40 -10.18 -11.90
N GLY A 256 -5.52 -10.89 -12.07
CA GLY A 256 -6.42 -10.77 -13.20
C GLY A 256 -7.65 -9.88 -12.96
N THR A 257 -7.77 -9.25 -11.79
CA THR A 257 -8.86 -8.29 -11.54
C THR A 257 -8.53 -6.91 -12.12
N TYR A 258 -9.57 -6.13 -12.39
CA TYR A 258 -9.48 -4.73 -12.80
C TYR A 258 -10.54 -3.89 -12.10
N GLY A 259 -10.37 -2.57 -12.13
CA GLY A 259 -11.25 -1.61 -11.46
C GLY A 259 -10.80 -1.33 -10.03
N ASP A 260 -10.34 -2.35 -9.30
CA ASP A 260 -9.72 -2.20 -7.98
C ASP A 260 -8.21 -1.92 -8.04
N ASN A 261 -7.53 -2.40 -9.09
CA ASN A 261 -6.08 -2.33 -9.24
C ASN A 261 -5.65 -2.34 -10.73
N ASN A 262 -4.36 -2.56 -10.99
CA ASN A 262 -3.78 -2.91 -12.29
C ASN A 262 -3.76 -1.84 -13.38
N ILE A 263 -4.05 -0.57 -13.08
CA ILE A 263 -3.64 0.51 -14.00
C ILE A 263 -2.13 0.70 -13.88
N ILE A 264 -1.45 0.75 -15.02
CA ILE A 264 -0.03 1.07 -15.16
C ILE A 264 0.06 2.53 -15.61
N SER A 265 0.93 3.33 -15.00
CA SER A 265 1.09 4.76 -15.36
C SER A 265 2.47 5.31 -14.96
N THR A 266 2.77 6.54 -15.39
CA THR A 266 3.94 7.33 -14.98
C THR A 266 3.53 8.42 -13.98
N THR A 267 4.52 9.06 -13.34
CA THR A 267 4.23 10.22 -12.48
C THR A 267 3.72 11.42 -13.29
N ALA A 268 4.22 11.61 -14.51
CA ALA A 268 3.78 12.67 -15.42
C ALA A 268 2.33 12.48 -15.88
N ASP A 269 1.94 11.26 -16.25
CA ASP A 269 0.56 10.95 -16.64
C ASP A 269 -0.41 11.15 -15.48
N MET A 270 -0.02 10.80 -14.26
CA MET A 270 -0.85 11.06 -13.09
C MET A 270 -0.97 12.54 -12.74
N LEU A 271 0.01 13.38 -13.07
CA LEU A 271 -0.17 14.83 -13.02
C LEU A 271 -1.18 15.30 -14.08
N ASN A 272 -1.13 14.74 -15.30
CA ASN A 272 -2.10 15.05 -16.34
C ASN A 272 -3.54 14.67 -15.93
N TYR A 273 -3.72 13.52 -15.27
CA TYR A 273 -4.98 13.11 -14.66
C TYR A 273 -5.48 14.12 -13.62
N ASP A 274 -4.60 14.54 -12.70
CA ASP A 274 -4.87 15.56 -11.69
C ASP A 274 -5.33 16.89 -12.31
N GLN A 275 -4.62 17.38 -13.33
CA GLN A 275 -4.96 18.62 -14.01
C GLN A 275 -6.29 18.53 -14.78
N ALA A 276 -6.60 17.35 -15.34
CA ALA A 276 -7.89 17.11 -16.00
C ALA A 276 -9.07 17.07 -15.01
N LEU A 277 -8.83 16.65 -13.76
CA LEU A 277 -9.80 16.80 -12.67
C LEU A 277 -9.94 18.26 -12.24
N TYR A 278 -8.85 18.97 -11.90
CA TYR A 278 -8.91 20.39 -11.50
C TYR A 278 -9.63 21.27 -12.51
N SER A 279 -9.44 21.03 -13.80
CA SER A 279 -10.06 21.81 -14.87
C SER A 279 -11.49 21.37 -15.23
N GLY A 280 -12.04 20.37 -14.56
CA GLY A 280 -13.39 19.86 -14.81
C GLY A 280 -13.56 19.10 -16.12
N LYS A 281 -12.46 18.67 -16.76
CA LYS A 281 -12.49 17.94 -18.05
C LYS A 281 -12.99 16.51 -17.90
N LEU A 282 -12.70 15.87 -16.77
CA LEU A 282 -13.09 14.49 -16.51
C LEU A 282 -14.44 14.36 -15.80
N LEU A 283 -14.72 15.29 -14.89
CA LEU A 283 -15.95 15.38 -14.08
C LEU A 283 -16.30 16.84 -13.85
N SER A 284 -17.60 17.16 -13.83
CA SER A 284 -18.08 18.47 -13.39
C SER A 284 -17.71 18.73 -11.92
N GLN A 285 -17.70 20.01 -11.52
CA GLN A 285 -17.41 20.40 -10.13
C GLN A 285 -18.36 19.69 -9.14
N SER A 286 -19.66 19.64 -9.45
CA SER A 286 -20.65 18.97 -8.59
C SER A 286 -20.37 17.48 -8.39
N SER A 287 -19.91 16.77 -9.43
CA SER A 287 -19.52 15.36 -9.30
C SER A 287 -18.21 15.19 -8.54
N GLN A 288 -17.27 16.12 -8.65
CA GLN A 288 -16.05 16.12 -7.84
C GLN A 288 -16.37 16.38 -6.36
N ASP A 289 -17.23 17.36 -6.06
CA ASP A 289 -17.66 17.65 -4.69
C ASP A 289 -18.35 16.44 -4.07
N GLU A 290 -19.19 15.73 -4.84
CA GLU A 290 -19.82 14.49 -4.40
C GLU A 290 -18.81 13.35 -4.21
N ALA A 291 -17.79 13.25 -5.07
CA ALA A 291 -16.73 12.25 -4.95
C ALA A 291 -15.86 12.47 -3.71
N PHE A 292 -15.65 13.73 -3.33
CA PHE A 292 -14.79 14.13 -2.21
C PHE A 292 -15.56 14.34 -0.90
N ALA A 293 -16.88 14.26 -0.94
CA ALA A 293 -17.70 14.34 0.26
C ALA A 293 -17.39 13.19 1.22
N LEU A 294 -17.25 13.51 2.52
CA LEU A 294 -16.96 12.53 3.56
C LEU A 294 -18.10 11.50 3.66
N THR A 295 -17.74 10.22 3.70
CA THR A 295 -18.71 9.12 3.80
C THR A 295 -19.51 9.20 5.09
N LYS A 296 -20.84 9.22 4.95
CA LYS A 296 -21.80 9.12 6.05
C LYS A 296 -22.29 7.69 6.20
N LEU A 297 -22.34 7.20 7.43
CA LEU A 297 -22.93 5.91 7.78
C LEU A 297 -24.45 6.07 8.02
N ASN A 298 -25.17 4.95 8.09
CA ASN A 298 -26.62 4.93 8.27
C ASN A 298 -27.12 5.68 9.53
N ASN A 299 -26.27 5.79 10.56
CA ASN A 299 -26.56 6.54 11.78
C ASN A 299 -26.28 8.06 11.67
N GLY A 300 -25.91 8.55 10.49
CA GLY A 300 -25.55 9.95 10.23
C GLY A 300 -24.13 10.36 10.62
N SER A 301 -23.37 9.48 11.26
CA SER A 301 -21.96 9.75 11.61
C SER A 301 -21.05 9.76 10.39
N THR A 302 -19.99 10.56 10.44
CA THR A 302 -18.91 10.53 9.44
C THR A 302 -17.93 9.42 9.80
N PHE A 303 -17.54 8.61 8.81
CA PHE A 303 -16.42 7.70 9.00
C PHE A 303 -15.10 8.47 9.07
N TYR A 304 -14.29 8.19 10.08
CA TYR A 304 -12.89 8.58 10.14
C TYR A 304 -12.05 7.34 10.37
N ASP A 305 -10.97 7.21 9.60
CA ASP A 305 -10.08 6.07 9.73
C ASP A 305 -9.22 6.24 10.99
N THR A 306 -9.44 5.35 11.95
CA THR A 306 -8.67 5.25 13.19
C THR A 306 -7.63 4.12 13.14
N PHE A 307 -7.69 3.26 12.11
CA PHE A 307 -6.76 2.15 11.87
C PHE A 307 -5.60 2.64 10.99
N GLY A 308 -4.69 3.38 11.59
CA GLY A 308 -3.55 3.95 10.88
C GLY A 308 -3.05 5.23 11.50
N SER A 309 -2.98 5.29 12.83
CA SER A 309 -2.47 6.47 13.57
C SER A 309 -1.04 6.88 13.16
N GLU A 310 -0.34 6.04 12.41
CA GLU A 310 0.93 6.31 11.72
C GLU A 310 0.80 7.20 10.47
N TYR A 311 -0.39 7.36 9.88
CA TYR A 311 -0.70 8.23 8.72
C TYR A 311 -1.15 9.65 9.12
N THR A 312 -1.18 9.93 10.42
CA THR A 312 -1.65 11.22 11.00
C THR A 312 -0.87 12.44 10.53
N GLN A 313 0.32 12.26 9.98
CA GLN A 313 1.18 13.35 9.54
C GLN A 313 0.59 14.19 8.39
N LEU A 314 -0.34 13.61 7.62
CA LEU A 314 -1.03 14.33 6.54
C LEU A 314 -2.38 14.92 6.97
N GLY A 315 -2.87 14.61 8.17
CA GLY A 315 -4.16 15.07 8.68
C GLY A 315 -5.10 13.92 9.12
N LYS A 316 -6.31 14.28 9.55
CA LYS A 316 -7.37 13.29 9.84
C LYS A 316 -7.82 12.67 8.52
N ASN A 317 -7.83 11.34 8.46
CA ASN A 317 -8.19 10.60 7.26
C ASN A 317 -9.65 10.14 7.30
N SER A 318 -10.34 10.27 6.18
CA SER A 318 -11.69 9.77 5.91
C SER A 318 -11.72 9.21 4.48
N TYR A 319 -12.90 8.85 3.99
CA TYR A 319 -13.07 8.30 2.64
C TYR A 319 -14.31 8.90 1.97
N GLY A 320 -14.20 9.18 0.67
CA GLY A 320 -15.29 9.61 -0.20
C GLY A 320 -15.67 8.49 -1.18
N LEU A 321 -16.04 8.85 -2.40
CA LEU A 321 -16.33 7.89 -3.47
C LEU A 321 -15.05 7.53 -4.21
N GLY A 322 -14.23 6.66 -3.62
CA GLY A 322 -12.97 6.21 -4.21
C GLY A 322 -11.79 7.13 -4.00
N TRP A 323 -11.86 7.97 -2.96
CA TRP A 323 -10.83 8.93 -2.58
C TRP A 323 -10.64 8.89 -1.07
N GLU A 324 -9.40 8.84 -0.62
CA GLU A 324 -9.03 9.16 0.76
C GLU A 324 -9.13 10.69 0.91
N ILE A 325 -9.70 11.15 2.02
CA ILE A 325 -9.93 12.57 2.28
C ILE A 325 -9.14 12.96 3.52
N TYR A 326 -8.25 13.93 3.37
CA TYR A 326 -7.38 14.42 4.43
C TYR A 326 -7.80 15.82 4.87
N GLU A 327 -8.10 15.96 6.15
CA GLU A 327 -8.37 17.25 6.80
C GLU A 327 -7.17 17.63 7.68
N SER A 328 -6.49 18.72 7.32
CA SER A 328 -5.29 19.20 8.02
C SER A 328 -5.33 20.71 8.19
N GLU A 329 -5.17 21.17 9.43
CA GLU A 329 -5.04 22.60 9.74
C GLU A 329 -3.72 23.18 9.21
N ASP A 330 -2.67 22.37 9.17
CA ASP A 330 -1.32 22.79 8.74
C ASP A 330 -1.16 22.77 7.21
N LEU A 331 -1.57 21.66 6.59
CA LEU A 331 -1.39 21.43 5.17
C LEU A 331 -2.56 21.94 4.33
N GLY A 332 -3.74 22.11 4.92
CA GLY A 332 -5.00 22.30 4.20
C GLY A 332 -5.66 20.98 3.82
N ASN A 333 -6.86 21.07 3.24
CA ASN A 333 -7.63 19.89 2.87
C ASN A 333 -7.10 19.28 1.58
N ALA A 334 -7.09 17.96 1.52
CA ALA A 334 -6.59 17.21 0.37
C ALA A 334 -7.43 15.98 0.10
N VAL A 335 -7.33 15.50 -1.14
CA VAL A 335 -7.81 14.19 -1.55
C VAL A 335 -6.64 13.38 -2.08
N ALA A 336 -6.68 12.09 -1.85
CA ALA A 336 -5.59 11.21 -2.19
C ALA A 336 -6.07 9.78 -2.45
N HIS A 337 -5.15 8.91 -2.83
CA HIS A 337 -5.33 7.48 -2.67
C HIS A 337 -3.97 6.80 -2.55
N GLY A 338 -3.80 5.91 -1.59
CA GLY A 338 -2.66 5.00 -1.51
C GLY A 338 -2.87 3.72 -2.32
N GLY A 339 -1.78 3.14 -2.79
CA GLY A 339 -1.76 1.86 -3.46
C GLY A 339 -0.66 0.97 -2.89
N ARG A 340 -0.98 -0.29 -2.63
CA ARG A 340 0.01 -1.27 -2.16
C ARG A 340 -0.20 -2.61 -2.85
N LEU A 341 0.90 -3.15 -3.34
CA LEU A 341 1.05 -4.55 -3.72
C LEU A 341 2.29 -5.09 -2.99
N PHE A 342 2.52 -6.39 -3.01
CA PHE A 342 3.77 -6.91 -2.48
C PHE A 342 4.96 -6.38 -3.27
N GLY A 343 5.90 -5.75 -2.56
CA GLY A 343 7.06 -5.10 -3.18
C GLY A 343 6.76 -3.80 -3.93
N LEU A 344 5.61 -3.17 -3.71
CA LEU A 344 5.28 -1.88 -4.35
C LEU A 344 4.31 -1.05 -3.51
N SER A 345 4.61 0.25 -3.37
CA SER A 345 3.78 1.25 -2.69
C SER A 345 3.67 2.49 -3.57
N THR A 346 2.48 3.01 -3.77
CA THR A 346 2.22 4.20 -4.60
C THR A 346 1.30 5.15 -3.87
N PHE A 347 1.47 6.45 -4.09
CA PHE A 347 0.59 7.46 -3.48
C PHE A 347 0.38 8.63 -4.42
N PHE A 348 -0.87 9.05 -4.54
CA PHE A 348 -1.27 10.24 -5.26
C PHE A 348 -1.98 11.16 -4.27
N TYR A 349 -1.44 12.37 -4.08
CA TYR A 349 -1.93 13.37 -3.14
C TYR A 349 -2.21 14.68 -3.87
N ARG A 350 -3.43 15.21 -3.70
CA ARG A 350 -3.93 16.44 -4.30
C ARG A 350 -4.42 17.38 -3.21
N ASN A 351 -3.68 18.45 -2.95
CA ASN A 351 -4.05 19.48 -1.98
C ASN A 351 -5.04 20.47 -2.60
N LEU A 352 -6.29 20.43 -2.15
CA LEU A 352 -7.36 21.27 -2.67
C LEU A 352 -7.20 22.73 -2.23
N SER A 353 -6.66 22.98 -1.03
CA SER A 353 -6.49 24.32 -0.48
C SER A 353 -5.34 25.09 -1.13
N LYS A 354 -4.25 24.42 -1.47
CA LYS A 354 -3.00 25.05 -1.95
C LYS A 354 -2.69 24.78 -3.43
N ASN A 355 -3.47 23.92 -4.09
CA ASN A 355 -3.22 23.46 -5.46
C ASN A 355 -1.81 22.88 -5.62
N GLN A 356 -1.48 21.94 -4.73
CA GLN A 356 -0.21 21.22 -4.69
C GLN A 356 -0.48 19.74 -4.94
N THR A 357 0.41 19.10 -5.71
CA THR A 357 0.27 17.69 -6.08
C THR A 357 1.57 16.96 -5.78
N VAL A 358 1.48 15.83 -5.08
CA VAL A 358 2.61 14.93 -4.81
C VAL A 358 2.24 13.54 -5.31
N ILE A 359 3.09 13.00 -6.18
CA ILE A 359 2.94 11.67 -6.75
C ILE A 359 4.23 10.91 -6.48
N ILE A 360 4.17 9.88 -5.63
CA ILE A 360 5.34 9.09 -5.22
C ILE A 360 5.07 7.61 -5.41
N TYR A 361 5.95 6.92 -6.12
CA TYR A 361 5.88 5.48 -6.37
C TYR A 361 7.17 4.83 -5.90
N GLU A 362 7.05 3.70 -5.22
CA GLU A 362 8.14 2.85 -4.78
C GLU A 362 7.90 1.43 -5.27
N ASN A 363 8.94 0.81 -5.80
CA ASN A 363 8.94 -0.60 -6.19
C ASN A 363 9.77 -1.46 -5.22
N LEU A 364 9.74 -1.06 -3.95
CA LEU A 364 10.28 -1.79 -2.81
C LEU A 364 9.27 -1.85 -1.67
N GLU A 365 9.25 -2.98 -0.97
CA GLU A 365 8.68 -3.08 0.38
C GLU A 365 9.82 -2.90 1.39
N LEU A 366 10.06 -1.65 1.80
CA LEU A 366 11.06 -1.28 2.81
C LEU A 366 10.48 -1.39 4.22
N GLU A 367 11.29 -1.69 5.23
CA GLU A 367 10.82 -1.82 6.61
C GLU A 367 10.74 -0.49 7.37
N GLY A 368 9.97 -0.46 8.47
CA GLY A 368 9.95 0.69 9.40
C GLY A 368 9.30 1.96 8.84
N HIS A 369 8.30 1.81 7.95
CA HIS A 369 7.78 2.81 7.02
C HIS A 369 7.64 4.27 7.52
N ALA A 370 8.58 5.11 7.09
CA ALA A 370 8.43 6.56 6.96
C ALA A 370 7.98 6.96 5.53
N PHE A 371 7.19 6.11 4.87
CA PHE A 371 6.68 6.36 3.51
C PHE A 371 5.93 7.70 3.44
N TYR A 372 5.08 7.96 4.42
CA TYR A 372 4.31 9.21 4.51
C TYR A 372 5.15 10.40 4.99
N ASP A 373 6.21 10.17 5.77
CA ASP A 373 7.15 11.22 6.18
C ASP A 373 7.83 11.86 4.96
N LYS A 374 8.11 11.08 3.90
CA LYS A 374 8.65 11.60 2.64
C LYS A 374 7.68 12.58 1.98
N ILE A 375 6.38 12.23 1.98
CA ILE A 375 5.32 13.07 1.43
C ILE A 375 5.19 14.34 2.27
N LYS A 376 5.15 14.20 3.61
CA LYS A 376 5.07 15.32 4.53
C LYS A 376 6.28 16.25 4.40
N ALA A 377 7.49 15.72 4.33
CA ALA A 377 8.72 16.50 4.16
C ALA A 377 8.76 17.23 2.82
N ALA A 378 8.30 16.58 1.74
CA ALA A 378 8.15 17.24 0.44
C ALA A 378 7.15 18.41 0.50
N LEU A 379 6.00 18.22 1.15
CA LEU A 379 5.00 19.27 1.36
C LEU A 379 5.54 20.39 2.27
N ASP A 380 6.32 20.07 3.31
CA ASP A 380 6.95 21.06 4.17
C ASP A 380 7.94 21.91 3.39
N ILE A 381 8.83 21.29 2.60
CA ILE A 381 9.77 22.03 1.74
C ILE A 381 9.01 22.90 0.73
N LEU A 382 7.96 22.37 0.09
CA LEU A 382 7.14 23.11 -0.87
C LEU A 382 6.42 24.31 -0.23
N ASN A 383 6.04 24.18 1.05
CA ASN A 383 5.47 25.26 1.86
C ASN A 383 6.53 26.08 2.60
N GLU A 384 7.79 26.02 2.18
CA GLU A 384 8.94 26.76 2.72
C GLU A 384 9.22 26.50 4.22
N LYS A 385 8.72 25.39 4.76
CA LYS A 385 9.01 24.93 6.12
C LYS A 385 10.24 24.03 6.14
N THR A 386 10.92 23.97 7.27
CA THR A 386 11.96 22.97 7.49
C THR A 386 11.29 21.62 7.76
N PRO A 387 11.52 20.60 6.93
CA PRO A 387 10.93 19.28 7.16
C PRO A 387 11.54 18.67 8.43
N ALA A 388 10.76 17.83 9.12
CA ALA A 388 11.31 16.98 10.17
C ALA A 388 12.41 16.09 9.58
N LYS A 389 13.46 15.84 10.37
CA LYS A 389 14.53 14.93 9.95
C LYS A 389 13.95 13.53 9.80
N ILE A 390 13.97 13.01 8.58
CA ILE A 390 13.60 11.62 8.34
C ILE A 390 14.79 10.74 8.70
N GLN A 391 14.65 9.95 9.77
CA GLN A 391 15.69 9.04 10.24
C GLN A 391 15.20 7.61 10.16
N TYR A 392 15.70 6.89 9.16
CA TYR A 392 15.41 5.48 8.98
C TYR A 392 16.35 4.66 9.84
N LYS A 393 15.80 3.97 10.83
CA LYS A 393 16.54 2.99 11.60
C LYS A 393 16.46 1.64 10.89
N LYS A 394 17.56 0.90 10.90
CA LYS A 394 17.62 -0.45 10.32
C LYS A 394 17.19 -1.48 11.34
N SER A 395 16.42 -2.49 10.90
CA SER A 395 16.00 -3.60 11.77
C SER A 395 17.22 -4.41 12.19
N LEU A 396 17.45 -4.51 13.51
CA LEU A 396 18.46 -5.42 14.05
C LEU A 396 18.10 -6.88 13.79
N ALA A 397 16.81 -7.22 13.74
CA ALA A 397 16.38 -8.57 13.45
C ALA A 397 16.81 -8.97 12.03
N ARG A 398 16.60 -8.11 11.02
CA ARG A 398 17.11 -8.39 9.66
C ARG A 398 18.62 -8.52 9.61
N LYS A 399 19.34 -7.60 10.26
CA LYS A 399 20.81 -7.64 10.29
C LYS A 399 21.32 -8.92 10.93
N PHE A 400 20.70 -9.33 12.03
CA PHE A 400 20.99 -10.59 12.70
C PHE A 400 20.69 -11.80 11.82
N GLY A 401 19.49 -11.87 11.23
CA GLY A 401 19.08 -12.96 10.35
C GLY A 401 20.02 -13.13 9.15
N SER A 402 20.34 -12.03 8.48
CA SER A 402 21.29 -12.01 7.37
C SER A 402 22.68 -12.49 7.80
N ALA A 403 23.17 -12.02 8.94
CA ALA A 403 24.48 -12.43 9.47
C ALA A 403 24.49 -13.91 9.86
N ILE A 404 23.42 -14.45 10.47
CA ILE A 404 23.34 -15.88 10.82
C ILE A 404 23.49 -16.72 9.55
N MET A 405 22.79 -16.36 8.47
CA MET A 405 22.79 -17.14 7.24
C MET A 405 24.10 -17.03 6.44
N GLN A 406 24.85 -15.94 6.60
CA GLN A 406 26.09 -15.69 5.85
C GLN A 406 27.35 -16.07 6.63
N GLU A 407 27.34 -15.88 7.95
CA GLU A 407 28.52 -15.92 8.80
C GLU A 407 28.41 -16.89 9.99
N GLY A 408 27.22 -17.48 10.21
CA GLY A 408 26.94 -18.35 11.33
C GLY A 408 26.54 -17.61 12.62
N ILE A 409 26.02 -18.38 13.59
CA ILE A 409 25.37 -17.82 14.78
C ILE A 409 26.32 -17.03 15.70
N ASP A 410 27.54 -17.50 15.92
CA ASP A 410 28.48 -16.85 16.85
C ASP A 410 28.87 -15.45 16.36
N LYS A 411 29.19 -15.34 15.07
CA LYS A 411 29.53 -14.08 14.42
C LYS A 411 28.33 -13.14 14.40
N ALA A 412 27.14 -13.66 14.08
CA ALA A 412 25.91 -12.87 14.08
C ALA A 412 25.58 -12.29 15.46
N VAL A 413 25.76 -13.07 16.54
CA VAL A 413 25.54 -12.60 17.92
C VAL A 413 26.55 -11.51 18.29
N ALA A 414 27.81 -11.66 17.91
CA ALA A 414 28.83 -10.63 18.13
C ALA A 414 28.44 -9.31 17.43
N THR A 415 28.16 -9.35 16.14
CA THR A 415 27.75 -8.16 15.37
C THR A 415 26.45 -7.56 15.90
N PHE A 416 25.48 -8.38 16.28
CA PHE A 416 24.23 -7.90 16.89
C PHE A 416 24.50 -7.17 18.21
N ASN A 417 25.39 -7.67 19.06
CA ASN A 417 25.75 -7.03 20.33
C ASN A 417 26.47 -5.70 20.13
N ASP A 418 27.26 -5.56 19.07
CA ASP A 418 27.86 -4.27 18.70
C ASP A 418 26.77 -3.28 18.25
N MET A 419 25.92 -3.70 17.30
CA MET A 419 24.89 -2.83 16.71
C MET A 419 23.76 -2.47 17.68
N LYS A 420 23.41 -3.32 18.66
CA LYS A 420 22.27 -3.06 19.56
C LYS A 420 22.46 -1.83 20.46
N THR A 421 23.70 -1.39 20.64
CA THR A 421 24.00 -0.18 21.43
C THR A 421 23.83 1.11 20.62
N ASP A 422 23.84 1.01 19.29
CA ASP A 422 23.62 2.12 18.37
C ASP A 422 22.12 2.34 18.10
N SER A 423 21.47 2.96 19.08
CA SER A 423 20.05 3.34 18.99
C SER A 423 19.75 4.47 17.98
N ILE A 424 20.79 5.07 17.40
CA ILE A 424 20.67 6.12 16.38
C ILE A 424 20.37 5.45 15.04
N ASN A 425 21.14 4.44 14.65
CA ASN A 425 21.02 3.82 13.33
C ASN A 425 20.17 2.55 13.32
N TYR A 426 19.91 1.96 14.48
CA TYR A 426 19.23 0.68 14.57
C TYR A 426 18.08 0.70 15.57
N TYR A 427 17.09 -0.16 15.32
CA TYR A 427 16.01 -0.45 16.26
C TYR A 427 15.87 -1.94 16.48
N LEU A 428 15.36 -2.29 17.66
CA LEU A 428 15.08 -3.66 18.04
C LEU A 428 13.57 -3.84 18.22
N SER A 429 13.02 -4.89 17.62
CA SER A 429 11.61 -5.23 17.72
C SER A 429 11.46 -6.69 18.09
N GLU A 430 10.73 -6.95 19.17
CA GLU A 430 10.39 -8.31 19.61
C GLU A 430 9.68 -9.08 18.49
N LYS A 431 8.74 -8.40 17.83
CA LYS A 431 7.90 -8.98 16.76
C LYS A 431 8.75 -9.41 15.58
N GLU A 432 9.73 -8.61 15.19
CA GLU A 432 10.61 -8.90 14.06
C GLU A 432 11.59 -10.03 14.37
N MET A 433 12.15 -10.05 15.58
CA MET A 433 12.95 -11.19 16.05
C MET A 433 12.12 -12.48 16.06
N ASN A 434 10.83 -12.38 16.44
CA ASN A 434 9.92 -13.51 16.42
C ASN A 434 9.65 -14.01 14.99
N TRP A 435 9.36 -13.09 14.06
CA TRP A 435 9.17 -13.42 12.66
C TRP A 435 10.41 -14.03 12.01
N LEU A 436 11.60 -13.53 12.35
CA LEU A 436 12.87 -14.15 11.94
C LEU A 436 12.96 -15.60 12.42
N GLY A 437 12.66 -15.86 13.69
CA GLY A 437 12.67 -17.21 14.25
C GLY A 437 11.74 -18.16 13.49
N TYR A 438 10.53 -17.73 13.15
CA TYR A 438 9.58 -18.54 12.38
C TYR A 438 9.98 -18.73 10.92
N ASP A 439 10.57 -17.72 10.28
CA ASP A 439 11.11 -17.85 8.93
C ASP A 439 12.26 -18.88 8.90
N LEU A 440 13.16 -18.84 9.89
CA LEU A 440 14.21 -19.83 10.06
C LEU A 440 13.63 -21.23 10.29
N LEU A 441 12.62 -21.36 11.15
CA LEU A 441 12.01 -22.65 11.51
C LEU A 441 11.25 -23.29 10.35
N HIS A 442 10.36 -22.53 9.69
CA HIS A 442 9.40 -23.09 8.74
C HIS A 442 9.78 -22.91 7.29
N ARG A 443 10.38 -21.76 6.92
CA ARG A 443 10.75 -21.48 5.52
C ARG A 443 12.13 -22.01 5.19
N ALA A 444 13.12 -21.67 6.00
CA ALA A 444 14.50 -22.09 5.80
C ALA A 444 14.78 -23.51 6.30
N LYS A 445 13.93 -24.02 7.21
CA LYS A 445 14.13 -25.29 7.92
C LYS A 445 15.50 -25.36 8.60
N GLN A 446 15.93 -24.25 9.20
CA GLN A 446 17.17 -24.10 9.96
C GLN A 446 16.85 -24.17 11.46
N GLN A 447 16.62 -25.37 11.94
CA GLN A 447 16.09 -25.59 13.29
C GLN A 447 16.99 -25.01 14.39
N GLN A 448 18.31 -25.22 14.28
CA GLN A 448 19.25 -24.72 15.28
C GLN A 448 19.26 -23.19 15.33
N TYR A 449 19.28 -22.53 14.19
CA TYR A 449 19.24 -21.07 14.12
C TYR A 449 17.91 -20.51 14.62
N ALA A 450 16.79 -21.18 14.34
CA ALA A 450 15.50 -20.81 14.90
C ALA A 450 15.51 -20.89 16.43
N LEU A 451 15.97 -22.01 17.01
CA LEU A 451 16.07 -22.19 18.46
C LEU A 451 16.92 -21.10 19.12
N GLU A 452 18.10 -20.82 18.58
CA GLU A 452 18.97 -19.77 19.12
C GLU A 452 18.35 -18.37 18.96
N THR A 453 17.68 -18.09 17.84
CA THR A 453 16.98 -16.81 17.63
C THR A 453 15.87 -16.60 18.65
N PHE A 454 15.00 -17.61 18.85
CA PHE A 454 13.93 -17.52 19.85
C PHE A 454 14.47 -17.42 21.28
N LYS A 455 15.51 -18.20 21.61
CA LYS A 455 16.20 -18.12 22.89
C LYS A 455 16.76 -16.73 23.15
N ILE A 456 17.46 -16.14 22.19
CA ILE A 456 17.96 -14.76 22.25
C ILE A 456 16.81 -13.78 22.48
N ASN A 457 15.67 -13.96 21.79
CA ASN A 457 14.49 -13.12 21.96
C ASN A 457 13.98 -13.12 23.41
N THR A 458 14.06 -14.26 24.12
CA THR A 458 13.71 -14.33 25.55
C THR A 458 14.62 -13.51 26.47
N PHE A 459 15.89 -13.34 26.11
CA PHE A 459 16.83 -12.48 26.85
C PHE A 459 16.65 -11.01 26.51
N LEU A 460 16.30 -10.69 25.26
CA LEU A 460 16.06 -9.32 24.81
C LEU A 460 14.75 -8.76 25.37
N PHE A 461 13.71 -9.58 25.47
CA PHE A 461 12.37 -9.18 25.90
C PHE A 461 11.84 -10.07 27.03
N PRO A 462 12.51 -10.14 28.19
CA PRO A 462 12.20 -11.11 29.24
C PRO A 462 10.84 -10.93 29.91
N LYS A 463 10.18 -9.78 29.68
CA LYS A 463 8.85 -9.44 30.19
C LYS A 463 7.71 -9.77 29.22
N SER A 464 8.02 -10.18 28.00
CA SER A 464 6.99 -10.58 27.03
C SER A 464 6.66 -12.05 27.21
N PHE A 465 5.37 -12.38 27.35
CA PHE A 465 4.95 -13.78 27.36
C PHE A 465 5.15 -14.44 25.98
N ASN A 466 5.01 -13.65 24.90
CA ASN A 466 5.03 -14.12 23.52
C ASN A 466 6.39 -14.72 23.12
N VAL A 467 7.50 -14.17 23.61
CA VAL A 467 8.84 -14.73 23.30
C VAL A 467 9.04 -16.12 23.92
N TYR A 468 8.47 -16.39 25.10
CA TYR A 468 8.53 -17.72 25.71
C TYR A 468 7.60 -18.70 25.01
N ASP A 469 6.42 -18.24 24.59
CA ASP A 469 5.46 -19.04 23.82
C ASP A 469 6.07 -19.52 22.50
N SER A 470 6.64 -18.59 21.73
CA SER A 470 7.27 -18.90 20.44
C SER A 470 8.54 -19.75 20.60
N TYR A 471 9.31 -19.55 21.68
CA TYR A 471 10.43 -20.44 21.97
C TYR A 471 9.99 -21.85 22.35
N ALA A 472 8.90 -21.99 23.12
CA ALA A 472 8.31 -23.27 23.46
C ALA A 472 7.86 -24.06 22.23
N GLU A 473 7.24 -23.37 21.26
CA GLU A 473 6.88 -23.96 19.96
C GLU A 473 8.09 -24.51 19.23
N ALA A 474 9.15 -23.72 19.12
CA ALA A 474 10.38 -24.12 18.45
C ALA A 474 11.05 -25.30 19.16
N LEU A 475 11.09 -25.31 20.50
CA LEU A 475 11.61 -26.42 21.31
C LEU A 475 10.81 -27.71 21.05
N ASN A 476 9.48 -27.62 21.10
CA ASN A 476 8.60 -28.76 20.85
C ASN A 476 8.75 -29.31 19.43
N ALA A 477 8.81 -28.43 18.43
CA ALA A 477 9.07 -28.81 17.02
C ALA A 477 10.43 -29.50 16.82
N ASN A 478 11.34 -29.39 17.79
CA ASN A 478 12.67 -29.99 17.78
C ASN A 478 12.84 -31.13 18.80
N GLY A 479 11.74 -31.68 19.30
CA GLY A 479 11.77 -32.82 20.24
C GLY A 479 12.24 -32.47 21.65
N LYS A 480 12.47 -31.19 21.96
CA LYS A 480 12.88 -30.70 23.29
C LYS A 480 11.67 -30.46 24.17
N ARG A 481 10.96 -31.56 24.45
CA ARG A 481 9.63 -31.57 25.07
C ARG A 481 9.63 -30.98 26.48
N GLU A 482 10.59 -31.38 27.31
CA GLU A 482 10.64 -30.96 28.71
C GLU A 482 10.90 -29.44 28.81
N GLU A 483 11.83 -28.92 27.99
CA GLU A 483 12.10 -27.50 27.93
C GLU A 483 10.91 -26.71 27.36
N ALA A 484 10.22 -27.26 26.36
CA ALA A 484 9.02 -26.64 25.80
C ALA A 484 7.92 -26.49 26.86
N ILE A 485 7.69 -27.53 27.69
CA ILE A 485 6.71 -27.47 28.80
C ILE A 485 7.05 -26.32 29.74
N ILE A 486 8.31 -26.18 30.15
CA ILE A 486 8.75 -25.10 31.05
C ILE A 486 8.50 -23.73 30.42
N MET A 487 8.81 -23.56 29.13
CA MET A 487 8.61 -22.29 28.43
C MET A 487 7.12 -21.93 28.26
N TYR A 488 6.25 -22.89 27.93
CA TYR A 488 4.80 -22.66 27.88
C TYR A 488 4.24 -22.29 29.26
N GLN A 489 4.62 -23.01 30.31
CA GLN A 489 4.22 -22.68 31.68
C GLN A 489 4.62 -21.26 32.06
N LYS A 490 5.84 -20.84 31.70
CA LYS A 490 6.32 -19.47 31.93
C LYS A 490 5.51 -18.44 31.15
N SER A 491 5.23 -18.68 29.86
CA SER A 491 4.38 -17.82 29.05
C SER A 491 2.98 -17.64 29.66
N ILE A 492 2.33 -18.75 30.04
CA ILE A 492 0.99 -18.75 30.63
C ILE A 492 0.97 -18.08 32.01
N ALA A 493 2.02 -18.26 32.83
CA ALA A 493 2.14 -17.58 34.11
C ALA A 493 2.23 -16.05 33.93
N MET A 494 2.89 -15.57 32.87
CA MET A 494 2.97 -14.15 32.53
C MET A 494 1.69 -13.62 31.89
N ASN A 495 1.02 -14.41 31.07
CA ASN A 495 -0.27 -14.08 30.47
C ASN A 495 -1.27 -15.23 30.61
N PRO A 496 -2.05 -15.27 31.70
CA PRO A 496 -3.06 -16.30 31.92
C PRO A 496 -4.18 -16.33 30.89
N LYS A 497 -4.27 -15.37 29.95
CA LYS A 497 -5.24 -15.35 28.84
C LYS A 497 -4.68 -15.94 27.53
N ASN A 498 -3.43 -16.42 27.53
CA ASN A 498 -2.86 -17.10 26.36
C ASN A 498 -3.48 -18.50 26.17
N GLU A 499 -4.68 -18.55 25.57
CA GLU A 499 -5.40 -19.81 25.34
C GLU A 499 -4.68 -20.73 24.36
N GLU A 500 -4.00 -20.18 23.35
CA GLU A 500 -3.23 -20.96 22.39
C GLU A 500 -2.07 -21.70 23.08
N GLY A 501 -1.30 -20.98 23.91
CA GLY A 501 -0.23 -21.59 24.70
C GLY A 501 -0.72 -22.66 25.66
N LYS A 502 -1.89 -22.47 26.29
CA LYS A 502 -2.51 -23.50 27.15
C LYS A 502 -2.87 -24.76 26.37
N GLU A 503 -3.45 -24.60 25.20
CA GLU A 503 -3.85 -25.73 24.36
C GLU A 503 -2.61 -26.49 23.84
N LYS A 504 -1.57 -25.79 23.37
CA LYS A 504 -0.30 -26.41 22.97
C LYS A 504 0.35 -27.16 24.14
N LEU A 505 0.39 -26.57 25.35
CA LEU A 505 0.89 -27.24 26.54
C LEU A 505 0.10 -28.51 26.87
N LYS A 506 -1.23 -28.45 26.80
CA LYS A 506 -2.11 -29.60 27.03
C LYS A 506 -1.84 -30.72 26.03
N GLN A 507 -1.72 -30.41 24.74
CA GLN A 507 -1.37 -31.38 23.70
C GLN A 507 -0.03 -32.06 23.96
N ILE A 508 0.98 -31.28 24.34
CA ILE A 508 2.31 -31.79 24.67
C ILE A 508 2.25 -32.71 25.90
N LEU A 509 1.42 -32.44 26.91
CA LEU A 509 1.28 -33.29 28.08
C LEU A 509 0.55 -34.62 27.77
N ILE A 510 -0.42 -34.60 26.85
CA ILE A 510 -1.24 -35.78 26.47
C ILE A 510 -0.47 -36.79 25.61
N ASN A 511 0.46 -36.34 24.74
CA ASN A 511 1.24 -37.20 23.84
C ASN A 511 2.33 -38.02 24.57
N LYS A 512 2.00 -38.64 25.70
CA LYS A 512 2.89 -39.41 26.59
C LYS A 512 3.02 -40.90 26.19
N LYS A 513 2.72 -41.26 24.94
CA LYS A 513 2.75 -42.65 24.44
C LYS A 513 3.82 -42.83 23.38
#